data_AF-A0A7S0QA26-F1
#
_entry.id   AF-A0A7S0QA26-F1
#
_cell.length_a   1.000
_cell.length_b   1.000
_cell.length_c   1.000
_cell.angle_alpha   90.00
_cell.angle_beta   90.00
_cell.angle_gamma   90.00
#
_symmetry.space_group_name_H-M   'P 1'
#
loop_
_entity.id
_entity.type
_entity.pdbx_description
1 polymer ?
#
loop_
_entity_poly.entity_id
_entity_poly.type
_entity_poly.pdbx_seq_one_letter_code
_entity_poly.pdbx_strand_id
1 'polypeptide(L)'
;ADAASRISKRVIGISKVQIGHLLHMTSGLGDYDGESYAKDQFANRTHDFAPLEIVENYVPRLLKYTPGSRQQYCSTNYILLGLVLAHHAGNASWTDFQQISVVPANLRSQLAPSTHFVTSGTCEQATSVHGFMESYSTASLPKQDVW
;
A
#
# COMPACT_ATOMS: atom_id res chain seq x y z
N ALA A 1 -18.99 -4.36 6.99
CA ALA A 1 -18.85 -4.59 5.54
C ALA A 1 -17.45 -5.13 5.30
N ASP A 2 -17.29 -6.19 4.51
CA ASP A 2 -15.98 -6.75 4.18
C ASP A 2 -15.11 -5.76 3.38
N ALA A 3 -13.81 -6.05 3.29
CA ALA A 3 -12.83 -5.18 2.63
C ALA A 3 -13.16 -4.90 1.16
N ALA A 4 -13.65 -5.91 0.42
CA ALA A 4 -13.98 -5.77 -1.00
C ALA A 4 -15.17 -4.82 -1.21
N SER A 5 -16.18 -4.89 -0.33
CA SER A 5 -17.33 -3.97 -0.34
C SER A 5 -16.88 -2.52 -0.09
N ARG A 6 -15.97 -2.31 0.86
CA ARG A 6 -15.42 -0.98 1.18
C ARG A 6 -14.63 -0.40 0.00
N ILE A 7 -13.74 -1.20 -0.58
CA ILE A 7 -12.96 -0.80 -1.78
C ILE A 7 -13.90 -0.48 -2.95
N SER A 8 -14.91 -1.31 -3.20
CA SER A 8 -15.87 -1.11 -4.29
C SER A 8 -16.72 0.15 -4.15
N LYS A 9 -17.06 0.53 -2.92
CA LYS A 9 -17.75 1.79 -2.63
C LYS A 9 -16.85 3.01 -2.80
N ARG A 10 -15.55 2.87 -2.49
CA ARG A 10 -14.58 3.97 -2.56
C ARG A 10 -14.13 4.25 -3.99
N VAL A 11 -13.72 3.23 -4.72
CA VAL A 11 -13.08 3.36 -6.04
C VAL A 11 -14.08 3.00 -7.14
N ILE A 12 -14.60 4.04 -7.79
CA ILE A 12 -15.58 3.93 -8.87
C ILE A 12 -14.91 3.27 -10.09
N GLY A 13 -15.48 2.15 -10.54
CA GLY A 13 -14.98 1.40 -11.68
C GLY A 13 -13.95 0.31 -11.34
N ILE A 14 -13.66 0.07 -10.05
CA ILE A 14 -12.71 -0.98 -9.63
C ILE A 14 -13.09 -2.38 -10.15
N SER A 15 -14.38 -2.65 -10.37
CA SER A 15 -14.87 -3.91 -10.94
C SER A 15 -14.37 -4.19 -12.37
N LYS A 16 -13.84 -3.19 -13.08
CA LYS A 16 -13.22 -3.33 -14.40
C LYS A 16 -11.71 -3.61 -14.33
N VAL A 17 -11.11 -3.50 -13.13
CA VAL A 17 -9.68 -3.71 -12.91
C VAL A 17 -9.44 -5.19 -12.61
N GLN A 18 -8.53 -5.81 -13.35
CA GLN A 18 -8.14 -7.22 -13.18
C GLN A 18 -6.80 -7.30 -12.46
N ILE A 19 -6.49 -8.45 -11.86
CA ILE A 19 -5.19 -8.70 -11.20
C ILE A 19 -4.02 -8.41 -12.15
N GLY A 20 -4.12 -8.80 -13.42
CA GLY A 20 -3.10 -8.51 -14.43
C GLY A 20 -2.89 -7.01 -14.68
N HIS A 21 -3.93 -6.18 -14.53
CA HIS A 21 -3.78 -4.73 -14.63
C HIS A 21 -3.04 -4.14 -13.43
N LEU A 22 -3.24 -4.69 -12.24
CA LEU A 22 -2.51 -4.27 -11.03
C LEU A 22 -1.01 -4.61 -11.17
N LEU A 23 -0.70 -5.86 -11.53
CA LEU A 23 0.67 -6.36 -11.68
C LEU A 23 1.48 -5.59 -12.74
N HIS A 24 0.84 -5.17 -13.82
CA HIS A 24 1.53 -4.51 -14.94
C HIS A 24 1.46 -2.98 -14.91
N MET A 25 0.97 -2.39 -13.82
CA MET A 25 0.79 -0.93 -13.73
C MET A 25 -0.12 -0.36 -14.83
N THR A 26 -1.16 -1.10 -15.23
CA THR A 26 -2.14 -0.69 -16.27
C THR A 26 -3.56 -0.55 -15.73
N SER A 27 -3.73 -0.46 -14.41
CA SER A 27 -5.04 -0.42 -13.74
C SER A 27 -5.88 0.82 -14.00
N GLY A 28 -5.26 1.96 -14.31
CA GLY A 28 -5.94 3.24 -14.34
C GLY A 28 -6.24 3.80 -12.95
N LEU A 29 -5.77 3.17 -11.87
CA LEU A 29 -6.01 3.65 -10.51
C LEU A 29 -5.29 4.97 -10.22
N GLY A 30 -5.85 5.74 -9.30
CA GLY A 30 -5.16 6.85 -8.68
C GLY A 30 -4.14 6.36 -7.66
N ASP A 31 -3.03 7.09 -7.53
CA ASP A 31 -2.01 6.76 -6.52
C ASP A 31 -2.39 7.39 -5.19
N TYR A 32 -2.20 6.65 -4.09
CA TYR A 32 -2.39 7.16 -2.73
C TYR A 32 -1.21 8.02 -2.29
N ASP A 33 -0.03 7.73 -2.87
CA ASP A 33 1.23 8.38 -2.57
C ASP A 33 1.24 9.78 -3.19
N GLY A 34 0.61 10.70 -2.47
CA GLY A 34 0.34 12.06 -2.89
C GLY A 34 0.41 13.01 -1.70
N GLU A 35 0.30 14.30 -1.99
CA GLU A 35 0.53 15.37 -1.01
C GLU A 35 -0.36 15.27 0.24
N SER A 36 -1.63 14.84 0.09
CA SER A 36 -2.53 14.67 1.23
C SER A 36 -2.06 13.57 2.18
N TYR A 37 -1.62 12.42 1.64
CA TYR A 37 -1.13 11.31 2.46
C TYR A 37 0.16 11.70 3.17
N ALA A 38 1.10 12.31 2.43
CA ALA A 38 2.34 12.80 2.99
C ALA A 38 2.07 13.76 4.18
N LYS A 39 1.22 14.79 3.98
CA LYS A 39 0.87 15.76 5.04
C LYS A 39 0.31 15.08 6.30
N ASP A 40 -0.58 14.11 6.14
CA ASP A 40 -1.18 13.42 7.29
C ASP A 40 -0.19 12.50 8.01
N GLN A 41 0.70 11.82 7.28
CA GLN A 41 1.81 11.06 7.89
C GLN A 41 2.73 11.97 8.71
N PHE A 42 3.07 13.15 8.18
CA PHE A 42 3.90 14.12 8.89
C PHE A 42 3.25 14.70 10.14
N ALA A 43 1.95 14.96 10.06
CA ALA A 43 1.20 15.48 11.19
C ALA A 43 0.97 14.41 12.28
N ASN A 44 0.92 13.12 11.90
CA ASN A 44 0.55 12.01 12.79
C ASN A 44 1.60 10.89 12.75
N ARG A 45 2.85 11.18 13.15
CA ARG A 45 4.00 10.24 13.05
C ARG A 45 3.80 8.90 13.76
N THR A 46 3.03 8.88 14.83
CA THR A 46 2.78 7.65 15.61
C THR A 46 1.60 6.84 15.08
N HIS A 47 0.91 7.34 14.05
CA HIS A 47 -0.24 6.66 13.47
C HIS A 47 0.20 5.64 12.44
N ASP A 48 -0.18 4.38 12.67
CA ASP A 48 0.06 3.26 11.76
C ASP A 48 -1.10 3.14 10.76
N PHE A 49 -0.89 3.66 9.56
CA PHE A 49 -1.92 3.71 8.51
C PHE A 49 -2.15 2.32 7.91
N ALA A 50 -3.29 1.71 8.23
CA ALA A 50 -3.64 0.40 7.70
C ALA A 50 -3.91 0.47 6.17
N PRO A 51 -3.65 -0.61 5.40
CA PRO A 51 -3.88 -0.65 3.95
C PRO A 51 -5.28 -0.21 3.53
N LEU A 52 -6.33 -0.62 4.26
CA LEU A 52 -7.70 -0.20 3.91
C LEU A 52 -7.99 1.25 4.26
N GLU A 53 -7.39 1.78 5.33
CA GLU A 53 -7.46 3.19 5.67
C GLU A 53 -6.85 4.04 4.55
N ILE A 54 -5.69 3.60 4.03
CA ILE A 54 -5.03 4.28 2.92
C ILE A 54 -5.92 4.34 1.68
N VAL A 55 -6.55 3.21 1.33
CA VAL A 55 -7.46 3.15 0.18
C VAL A 55 -8.67 4.06 0.37
N GLU A 56 -9.26 4.08 1.57
CA GLU A 56 -10.47 4.85 1.83
C GLU A 56 -10.26 6.36 1.86
N ASN A 57 -9.11 6.79 2.37
CA ASN A 57 -8.84 8.21 2.61
C ASN A 57 -8.08 8.86 1.46
N TYR A 58 -7.06 8.18 0.91
CA TYR A 58 -6.09 8.84 0.02
C TYR A 58 -6.17 8.39 -1.45
N VAL A 59 -6.71 7.20 -1.75
CA VAL A 59 -6.84 6.77 -3.16
C VAL A 59 -7.92 7.60 -3.86
N PRO A 60 -7.62 8.24 -5.01
CA PRO A 60 -8.62 8.94 -5.82
C PRO A 60 -9.79 8.03 -6.22
N ARG A 61 -11.01 8.58 -6.15
CA ARG A 61 -12.24 7.81 -6.38
C ARG A 61 -12.44 7.35 -7.83
N LEU A 62 -11.91 8.08 -8.81
CA LEU A 62 -12.10 7.82 -10.23
C LEU A 62 -10.85 7.19 -10.84
N LEU A 63 -11.06 6.28 -11.79
CA LEU A 63 -9.98 5.82 -12.66
C LEU A 63 -9.50 6.98 -13.54
N LYS A 64 -8.17 7.11 -13.68
CA LYS A 64 -7.50 8.09 -14.53
C LYS A 64 -7.65 7.77 -16.02
N TYR A 65 -7.81 6.49 -16.35
CA TYR A 65 -7.96 5.98 -17.72
C TYR A 65 -8.55 4.56 -17.70
N THR A 66 -8.93 4.05 -18.87
CA THR A 66 -9.49 2.70 -19.01
C THR A 66 -8.46 1.64 -18.62
N PRO A 67 -8.78 0.66 -17.77
CA PRO A 67 -7.86 -0.42 -17.42
C PRO A 67 -7.32 -1.12 -18.68
N GLY A 68 -6.00 -1.33 -18.72
CA GLY A 68 -5.28 -1.93 -19.85
C GLY A 68 -4.90 -0.95 -20.97
N SER A 69 -5.45 0.26 -21.03
CA SER A 69 -5.21 1.18 -22.16
C SER A 69 -3.89 1.94 -22.08
N ARG A 70 -3.27 2.00 -20.90
CA ARG A 70 -2.04 2.76 -20.64
C ARG A 70 -1.29 2.18 -19.46
N GLN A 71 0.04 2.23 -19.50
CA GLN A 71 0.90 1.95 -18.35
C GLN A 71 1.25 3.24 -17.61
N GLN A 72 1.03 3.26 -16.30
CA GLN A 72 1.44 4.32 -15.40
C GLN A 72 1.65 3.73 -14.01
N TYR A 73 2.81 4.01 -13.41
CA TYR A 73 3.13 3.57 -12.06
C TYR A 73 2.05 4.01 -11.06
N CYS A 74 1.68 3.11 -10.15
CA CYS A 74 0.67 3.36 -9.13
C CYS A 74 0.89 2.44 -7.93
N SER A 75 1.32 2.99 -6.79
CA SER A 75 1.57 2.22 -5.55
C SER A 75 0.31 1.57 -5.01
N THR A 76 -0.87 2.18 -5.21
CA THR A 76 -2.18 1.59 -4.87
C THR A 76 -2.36 0.18 -5.44
N ASN A 77 -1.78 -0.13 -6.60
CA ASN A 77 -1.87 -1.46 -7.19
C ASN A 77 -1.34 -2.54 -6.24
N TYR A 78 -0.25 -2.28 -5.55
CA TYR A 78 0.40 -3.24 -4.67
C TYR A 78 -0.24 -3.32 -3.29
N ILE A 79 -0.90 -2.26 -2.81
CA ILE A 79 -1.81 -2.37 -1.66
C ILE A 79 -2.93 -3.37 -1.97
N LEU A 80 -3.59 -3.23 -3.12
CA LEU A 80 -4.68 -4.13 -3.49
C LEU A 80 -4.21 -5.56 -3.74
N LEU A 81 -3.04 -5.75 -4.36
CA LEU A 81 -2.45 -7.08 -4.54
C LEU A 81 -2.12 -7.76 -3.20
N GLY A 82 -1.59 -7.02 -2.23
CA GLY A 82 -1.35 -7.56 -0.88
C GLY A 82 -2.64 -8.04 -0.20
N LEU A 83 -3.72 -7.26 -0.32
CA LEU A 83 -5.05 -7.64 0.21
C LEU A 83 -5.63 -8.86 -0.52
N VAL A 84 -5.46 -8.94 -1.84
CA VAL A 84 -5.86 -10.11 -2.64
C VAL A 84 -5.09 -11.36 -2.22
N LEU A 85 -3.78 -11.25 -2.00
CA LEU A 85 -2.94 -12.37 -1.54
C LEU A 85 -3.35 -12.86 -0.16
N ALA A 86 -3.55 -11.95 0.80
CA ALA A 86 -4.01 -12.32 2.14
C ALA A 86 -5.38 -13.03 2.10
N HIS A 87 -6.33 -12.48 1.33
CA HIS A 87 -7.63 -13.11 1.16
C HIS A 87 -7.53 -14.50 0.50
N HIS A 88 -6.71 -14.63 -0.54
CA HIS A 88 -6.49 -15.89 -1.24
C HIS A 88 -5.85 -16.96 -0.33
N ALA A 89 -5.00 -16.55 0.59
CA ALA A 89 -4.41 -17.42 1.61
C ALA A 89 -5.40 -17.83 2.73
N GLY A 90 -6.66 -17.37 2.67
CA GLY A 90 -7.69 -17.68 3.66
C GLY A 90 -7.60 -16.85 4.94
N ASN A 91 -6.81 -15.77 4.95
CA ASN A 91 -6.69 -14.90 6.09
C ASN A 91 -7.88 -13.93 6.20
N ALA A 92 -8.40 -13.75 7.41
CA ALA A 92 -9.46 -12.79 7.71
C ALA A 92 -8.93 -11.35 7.77
N SER A 93 -7.71 -11.17 8.28
CA SER A 93 -6.98 -9.91 8.28
C SER A 93 -5.70 -10.02 7.43
N TRP A 94 -5.30 -8.91 6.83
CA TRP A 94 -4.02 -8.82 6.12
C TRP A 94 -2.81 -9.00 7.06
N THR A 95 -2.97 -8.68 8.35
CA THR A 95 -1.95 -8.87 9.38
C THR A 95 -1.68 -10.35 9.68
N ASP A 96 -2.65 -11.22 9.41
CA ASP A 96 -2.52 -12.66 9.65
C ASP A 96 -1.74 -13.35 8.52
N PHE A 97 -1.57 -12.66 7.38
CA PHE A 97 -0.87 -13.19 6.22
C PHE A 97 0.65 -13.11 6.42
N GLN A 98 1.28 -14.27 6.58
CA GLN A 98 2.74 -14.37 6.68
C GLN A 98 3.36 -14.22 5.28
N GLN A 99 3.84 -13.02 4.94
CA GLN A 99 4.33 -12.70 3.58
C GLN A 99 5.44 -13.65 3.10
N ILE A 100 6.37 -14.04 3.96
CA ILE A 100 7.45 -14.98 3.61
C ILE A 100 6.93 -16.40 3.24
N SER A 101 5.67 -16.72 3.56
CA SER A 101 5.06 -18.03 3.28
C SER A 101 4.93 -18.35 1.78
N VAL A 102 4.94 -17.33 0.91
CA VAL A 102 4.88 -17.53 -0.56
C VAL A 102 6.27 -17.71 -1.18
N VAL A 103 7.33 -17.41 -0.44
CA VAL A 103 8.71 -17.59 -0.91
C VAL A 103 9.09 -19.07 -0.85
N PRO A 104 9.66 -19.67 -1.92
CA PRO A 104 10.10 -21.07 -1.93
C PRO A 104 10.99 -21.42 -0.74
N ALA A 105 10.87 -22.65 -0.23
CA ALA A 105 11.53 -23.07 1.02
C ALA A 105 13.06 -22.84 1.05
N ASN A 106 13.73 -23.09 -0.09
CA ASN A 106 15.18 -22.89 -0.24
C ASN A 106 15.60 -21.42 -0.21
N LEU A 107 14.73 -20.50 -0.67
CA LEU A 107 14.98 -19.06 -0.59
C LEU A 107 14.57 -18.50 0.77
N ARG A 108 13.47 -19.02 1.34
CA ARG A 108 13.01 -18.66 2.68
C ARG A 108 14.08 -18.91 3.73
N SER A 109 14.76 -20.05 3.71
CA SER A 109 15.84 -20.34 4.67
C SER A 109 17.01 -19.37 4.58
N GLN A 110 17.26 -18.80 3.40
CA GLN A 110 18.31 -17.80 3.17
C GLN A 110 17.87 -16.39 3.58
N LEU A 111 16.60 -16.04 3.34
CA LEU A 111 16.08 -14.69 3.54
C LEU A 111 15.55 -14.45 4.95
N ALA A 112 14.95 -15.46 5.59
CA ALA A 112 14.30 -15.31 6.89
C ALA A 112 15.21 -14.75 8.00
N PRO A 113 16.51 -15.07 8.09
CA PRO A 113 17.38 -14.50 9.12
C PRO A 113 17.61 -12.99 9.02
N SER A 114 17.44 -12.40 7.83
CA SER A 114 17.75 -10.99 7.55
C SER A 114 16.58 -10.18 7.02
N THR A 115 15.42 -10.81 6.80
CA THR A 115 14.23 -10.18 6.24
C THR A 115 13.11 -10.16 7.26
N HIS A 116 12.75 -8.95 7.69
CA HIS A 116 11.58 -8.72 8.54
C HIS A 116 10.49 -8.02 7.72
N PHE A 117 9.33 -8.65 7.60
CA PHE A 117 8.15 -8.04 7.02
C PHE A 117 7.37 -7.33 8.11
N VAL A 118 7.39 -5.99 8.10
CA VAL A 118 6.63 -5.19 9.06
C VAL A 118 5.15 -5.24 8.68
N THR A 119 4.30 -5.58 9.64
CA THR A 119 2.84 -5.67 9.45
C THR A 119 2.05 -4.67 10.29
N SER A 120 2.64 -4.11 11.33
CA SER A 120 2.02 -3.06 12.15
C SER A 120 3.06 -2.43 13.04
N GLY A 121 2.74 -1.28 13.60
CA GLY A 121 3.61 -0.51 14.48
C GLY A 121 4.36 0.59 13.76
N THR A 122 5.01 1.44 14.55
CA THR A 122 5.80 2.56 14.01
C THR A 122 7.12 2.04 13.43
N CYS A 123 7.72 2.79 12.50
CA CYS A 123 9.00 2.39 11.91
C CYS A 123 10.14 2.33 12.94
N GLU A 124 10.07 3.12 14.01
CA GLU A 124 11.01 3.05 15.15
C GLU A 124 11.01 1.68 15.84
N GLN A 125 9.90 0.95 15.80
CA GLN A 125 9.82 -0.42 16.35
C GLN A 125 10.52 -1.43 15.46
N ALA A 126 10.72 -1.12 14.17
CA ALA A 126 11.30 -2.02 13.18
C ALA A 126 12.75 -1.70 12.83
N THR A 127 13.19 -0.45 12.97
CA THR A 127 14.55 -0.02 12.61
C THR A 127 14.98 1.24 13.39
N SER A 128 16.28 1.37 13.63
CA SER A 128 16.89 2.60 14.15
C SER A 128 17.25 3.62 13.06
N VAL A 129 16.96 3.30 11.79
CA VAL A 129 17.23 4.17 10.66
C VAL A 129 16.13 5.21 10.53
N HIS A 130 16.50 6.48 10.68
CA HIS A 130 15.61 7.62 10.44
C HIS A 130 15.88 8.21 9.05
N GLY A 131 14.87 8.14 8.18
CA GLY A 131 14.81 8.93 6.95
C GLY A 131 14.45 10.39 7.24
N PHE A 132 14.83 11.27 6.32
CA PHE A 132 14.48 12.68 6.34
C PHE A 132 13.81 13.06 5.02
N MET A 133 12.72 13.80 5.08
CA MET A 133 12.06 14.34 3.89
C MET A 133 11.88 15.85 4.07
N GLU A 134 12.44 16.62 3.14
CA GLU A 134 12.41 18.09 3.18
C GLU A 134 11.32 18.68 2.28
N SER A 135 10.84 17.90 1.31
CA SER A 135 9.74 18.28 0.41
C SER A 135 9.08 17.04 -0.17
N TYR A 136 7.82 17.19 -0.60
CA TYR A 136 7.10 16.17 -1.33
C TYR A 136 6.33 16.81 -2.49
N SER A 137 6.65 16.41 -3.73
CA SER A 137 6.10 17.04 -4.93
C SER A 137 6.36 18.57 -4.94
N THR A 138 5.30 19.37 -4.98
CA THR A 138 5.38 20.84 -4.95
C THR A 138 5.25 21.42 -3.54
N ALA A 139 5.01 20.58 -2.52
CA ALA A 139 4.84 21.01 -1.15
C ALA A 139 6.19 21.09 -0.43
N SER A 140 6.52 22.27 0.09
CA SER A 140 7.54 22.40 1.13
C SER A 140 6.95 21.94 2.45
N LEU A 141 7.61 20.98 3.08
CA LEU A 141 7.25 20.47 4.39
C LEU A 141 8.30 20.95 5.39
N PRO A 142 7.94 21.20 6.67
CA PRO A 142 8.95 21.49 7.67
C PRO A 142 10.00 20.37 7.65
N LYS A 143 11.29 20.72 7.57
CA LYS A 143 12.36 19.72 7.64
C LYS A 143 12.25 18.99 8.97
N GLN A 144 11.94 17.71 8.89
CA GLN A 144 11.66 16.92 10.08
C GLN A 144 11.85 15.43 9.79
N ASP A 145 12.08 14.66 10.85
CA ASP A 145 12.06 13.21 10.78
C ASP A 145 10.70 12.75 10.23
N VAL A 146 10.76 11.86 9.24
CA VAL A 146 9.59 11.15 8.68
C VAL A 146 9.19 9.94 9.52
N TRP A 147 9.93 9.66 10.59
CA TRP A 147 9.73 8.53 11.50
C TRP A 147 9.81 9.04 12.93
#